data_AF-A0A523I276-F1
#
_entry.id   AF-A0A523I276-F1
#
_cell.length_a   1.000
_cell.length_b   1.000
_cell.length_c   1.000
_cell.angle_alpha   90.00
_cell.angle_beta   90.00
_cell.angle_gamma   90.00
#
_symmetry.space_group_name_H-M   'P 1'
#
loop_
_entity.id
_entity.type
_entity.pdbx_description
1 polymer ?
#
loop_
_entity_poly.entity_id
_entity_poly.type
_entity_poly.pdbx_seq_one_letter_code
_entity_poly.pdbx_strand_id
1 'polypeptide(L)' 'MLRHLGSRDIEFISAVKEIREILLTLAKVSKERGMKRFLMQGSGTFGIEAVMTCTGPPNGKWLIIINGA' A
#
# COMPACT_ATOMS: atom_id res chain seq x y z
N MET A 1 -18.97 26.74 5.32
CA MET A 1 -18.44 26.36 6.64
C MET A 1 -17.50 25.18 6.44
N LEU A 2 -16.23 25.28 6.83
CA LEU A 2 -15.25 24.18 6.66
C LEU A 2 -15.52 23.10 7.71
N ARG A 3 -15.54 21.82 7.30
CA ARG A 3 -15.71 20.66 8.17
C ARG A 3 -14.40 19.87 8.21
N HIS A 4 -13.96 19.52 9.41
CA HIS A 4 -12.79 18.66 9.61
C HIS A 4 -13.19 17.19 9.49
N LEU A 5 -12.57 16.45 8.57
CA LEU A 5 -12.78 15.02 8.40
C LEU A 5 -11.64 14.26 9.08
N GLY A 6 -11.89 13.82 10.31
CA GLY A 6 -10.94 12.98 11.03
C GLY A 6 -10.85 11.57 10.43
N SER A 7 -9.84 10.79 10.84
CA SER A 7 -9.61 9.43 10.30
C SER A 7 -10.73 8.41 10.56
N ARG A 8 -11.64 8.72 11.51
CA ARG A 8 -12.83 7.92 11.82
C ARG A 8 -14.10 8.41 11.12
N ASP A 9 -14.02 9.52 10.37
CA ASP A 9 -15.14 10.05 9.61
C ASP A 9 -15.48 9.11 8.44
N ILE A 10 -16.78 8.93 8.18
CA ILE A 10 -17.28 8.02 7.14
C ILE A 10 -16.81 8.47 5.76
N GLU A 11 -16.77 9.78 5.48
CA GLU A 11 -16.31 10.31 4.20
C GLU A 11 -14.81 10.05 4.00
N PHE A 12 -14.01 10.25 5.05
CA PHE A 12 -12.57 9.93 5.01
C PHE A 12 -12.35 8.42 4.77
N ILE A 13 -13.05 7.57 5.51
CA ILE A 13 -12.97 6.11 5.37
C ILE A 13 -13.40 5.67 3.96
N SER A 14 -14.46 6.28 3.42
CA SER A 14 -14.97 6.00 2.08
C SER A 14 -13.94 6.36 1.01
N ALA A 15 -13.32 7.55 1.09
CA ALA A 15 -12.27 7.96 0.17
C ALA A 15 -11.06 7.02 0.22
N VAL A 16 -10.62 6.64 1.43
CA VAL A 16 -9.52 5.67 1.60
C VAL A 16 -9.87 4.30 0.99
N LYS A 17 -11.13 3.85 1.12
CA LYS A 17 -11.60 2.60 0.51
C LYS A 17 -11.59 2.70 -1.02
N GLU A 18 -12.07 3.80 -1.58
CA GLU A 18 -12.09 4.03 -3.03
C GLU A 18 -10.68 4.02 -3.63
N ILE A 19 -9.74 4.76 -3.03
CA ILE A 19 -8.34 4.79 -3.47
C ILE A 19 -7.75 3.37 -3.51
N ARG A 20 -8.04 2.54 -2.49
CA ARG A 20 -7.55 1.16 -2.44
C ARG A 20 -8.12 0.28 -3.56
N GLU A 21 -9.35 0.50 -3.99
CA GLU A 21 -9.91 -0.25 -5.14
C GLU A 21 -9.32 0.24 -6.47
N ILE A 22 -9.16 1.56 -6.64
CA ILE A 22 -8.55 2.13 -7.86
C ILE A 22 -7.14 1.59 -8.06
N LEU A 23 -6.33 1.54 -7.00
CA LEU A 23 -4.96 1.03 -7.06
C LEU A 23 -4.88 -0.42 -7.55
N LEU A 24 -5.91 -1.24 -7.29
CA LEU A 24 -5.94 -2.61 -7.79
C LEU A 24 -6.29 -2.75 -9.23
N THR A 25 -7.29 -1.98 -9.63
CA THR A 25 -7.69 -1.90 -11.03
C THR A 25 -6.49 -1.47 -11.87
N LEU A 26 -5.76 -0.46 -11.41
CA LEU A 26 -4.52 0.00 -12.06
C LEU A 26 -3.44 -1.08 -12.11
N ALA A 27 -3.24 -1.80 -11.00
CA ALA A 27 -2.26 -2.89 -10.92
C ALA A 27 -2.73 -4.20 -11.57
N LYS A 28 -3.95 -4.26 -12.13
CA LYS A 28 -4.56 -5.45 -12.75
C LYS A 28 -4.56 -6.68 -11.84
N VAL A 29 -4.78 -6.47 -10.55
CA VAL A 29 -4.84 -7.52 -9.52
C VAL A 29 -6.15 -7.47 -8.74
N SER A 30 -6.47 -8.50 -7.96
CA SER A 30 -7.77 -8.61 -7.28
C SER A 30 -7.65 -9.08 -5.83
N LYS A 31 -8.68 -8.80 -5.00
CA LYS A 31 -8.75 -9.26 -3.59
C LYS A 31 -8.89 -10.76 -3.48
N GLU A 32 -9.66 -11.33 -4.39
CA GLU A 32 -10.02 -12.75 -4.46
C GLU A 32 -8.76 -13.59 -4.71
N ARG A 33 -7.75 -13.02 -5.38
CA ARG A 33 -6.41 -13.60 -5.54
C ARG A 33 -5.48 -13.40 -4.34
N GLY A 34 -6.00 -12.94 -3.21
CA GLY A 34 -5.25 -12.74 -1.97
C GLY A 34 -4.42 -11.46 -1.91
N MET A 35 -4.53 -10.57 -2.89
CA MET A 35 -3.73 -9.34 -2.89
C MET A 35 -4.26 -8.35 -1.86
N LYS A 36 -3.36 -7.62 -1.19
CA LYS A 36 -3.68 -6.57 -0.21
C LYS A 36 -3.02 -5.25 -0.63
N ARG A 37 -3.51 -4.13 -0.08
CA ARG A 37 -2.98 -2.78 -0.38
C ARG A 37 -2.93 -1.98 0.91
N PHE A 38 -1.85 -1.24 1.05
CA PHE A 38 -1.60 -0.38 2.20
C PHE A 38 -1.28 1.02 1.67
N LEU A 39 -1.98 2.03 2.21
CA LEU A 39 -1.62 3.42 1.97
C LEU A 39 -0.61 3.79 3.05
N MET A 40 0.66 3.89 2.66
CA MET A 40 1.76 4.19 3.58
C MET A 40 2.06 5.69 3.53
N GLN A 41 2.06 6.34 4.69
CA GLN A 41 2.56 7.70 4.82
C GLN A 41 4.10 7.68 4.75
N GLY A 42 4.68 8.59 3.97
CA GLY A 42 6.12 8.68 3.80
C GLY A 42 6.51 8.75 2.32
N SER A 43 7.80 8.57 2.05
CA SER A 43 8.35 8.51 0.69
C SER A 43 8.10 7.14 0.04
N GLY A 44 8.36 7.05 -1.27
CA GLY A 44 8.39 5.76 -1.96
C GLY A 44 9.42 4.78 -1.40
N THR A 45 10.57 5.28 -0.93
CA THR A 45 11.61 4.44 -0.30
C THR A 45 11.13 3.78 0.99
N PHE A 46 10.34 4.50 1.80
CA PHE A 46 9.72 3.93 3.01
C PHE A 46 8.79 2.76 2.68
N GLY A 47 8.06 2.84 1.56
CA GLY A 47 7.23 1.74 1.07
C GLY A 47 8.05 0.48 0.75
N ILE A 48 9.23 0.63 0.14
CA ILE A 48 10.13 -0.49 -0.18
C ILE A 48 10.67 -1.12 1.10
N GLU A 49 11.16 -0.29 2.03
CA GLU A 49 11.68 -0.75 3.32
C GLU A 49 10.63 -1.54 4.11
N ALA A 50 9.40 -1.01 4.22
CA ALA A 50 8.30 -1.67 4.93
C ALA A 50 8.01 -3.07 4.38
N VAL A 51 8.04 -3.26 3.06
CA VAL A 51 7.84 -4.58 2.44
C VAL A 51 8.98 -5.52 2.82
N MET A 52 10.24 -5.08 2.67
CA MET A 52 11.40 -5.92 2.98
C MET A 52 11.43 -6.36 4.44
N THR A 53 11.07 -5.47 5.37
CA THR A 53 11.07 -5.78 6.81
C THR A 53 9.90 -6.66 7.26
N CYS A 54 8.78 -6.66 6.53
CA CYS A 54 7.56 -7.36 6.97
C CYS A 54 7.26 -8.67 6.23
N THR A 55 7.92 -8.96 5.11
CA THR A 55 7.54 -10.10 4.25
C THR A 55 8.60 -11.20 4.13
N GLY A 56 9.83 -10.95 4.58
CA GLY A 56 10.91 -11.95 4.56
C GLY A 56 10.97 -12.79 5.85
N PRO A 57 11.42 -14.06 5.78
CA PRO A 57 11.69 -14.85 6.98
C PRO A 57 12.94 -14.32 7.70
N PRO A 58 13.08 -14.53 9.03
CA PRO A 58 14.18 -13.96 9.83
C PRO A 58 15.59 -14.23 9.28
N ASN A 59 15.81 -15.41 8.71
CA ASN A 59 17.08 -15.82 8.10
C ASN A 59 16.97 -16.01 6.58
N GLY A 60 16.02 -15.32 5.95
CA GLY A 60 15.82 -15.34 4.50
C GLY A 60 16.93 -14.62 3.74
N LYS A 61 17.05 -14.93 2.46
CA LYS A 61 17.88 -14.17 1.52
C LYS A 61 16.99 -13.46 0.51
N TRP A 62 17.38 -12.25 0.14
CA TRP A 62 16.72 -11.46 -0.90
C TRP A 62 17.51 -11.54 -2.20
N LEU A 63 16.82 -11.82 -3.31
CA LEU A 63 17.38 -11.64 -4.64
C LEU A 63 17.03 -10.24 -5.13
N ILE A 64 18.05 -9.39 -5.30
CA ILE A 64 17.90 -8.04 -5.85
C ILE A 64 18.34 -8.07 -7.31
N ILE A 65 17.43 -7.71 -8.21
CA ILE A 65 17.72 -7.59 -9.64
C ILE A 65 17.93 -6.12 -9.94
N ILE A 66 19.13 -5.76 -10.40
CA ILE A 66 19.51 -4.38 -10.74
C ILE A 66 19.58 -4.29 -12.26
N ASN A 67 18.66 -3.56 -12.87
CA ASN A 67 18.61 -3.34 -14.32
C ASN A 67 19.15 -1.96 -14.75
N GLY A 68 19.61 -1.13 -13.81
CA GLY A 68 20.27 0.15 -14.09
C GLY A 68 19.37 1.31 -14.55
N ALA A 69 18.05 1.22 -14.34
CA ALA A 69 17.11 2.31 -14.58
C ALA A 69 17.13 3.38 -13.47
#